data_AF-A0A3M8W0P9-F1
#
_entry.id   AF-A0A3M8W0P9-F1
#
_cell.length_a   1.000
_cell.length_b   1.000
_cell.length_c   1.000
_cell.angle_alpha   90.00
_cell.angle_beta   90.00
_cell.angle_gamma   90.00
#
_symmetry.space_group_name_H-M   'P 1'
#
loop_
_entity.id
_entity.type
_entity.pdbx_description
1 polymer ?
#
loop_
_entity_poly.entity_id
_entity_poly.type
_entity_poly.pdbx_seq_one_letter_code
_entity_poly.pdbx_strand_id
1 'polypeptide(L)'
;MSHVHPLANGLRTDHPVPGLPFVDDSHLPLDEGPEAIEAVGRNKGDGRWGRYDKNRVDDGWHAFTTDPKQHTLGWSVRYHPEHGRTVLLMRDGDTSSWHTQWSADELLFRAGGYWWNGDTWYRPGQVWDPIEQDYERRKARLAVTVTAADMLDGRADPARAYVGKVTTFDPDAPRPDHWPDHLALWAQHHQEQENALPLERCVVDLSSPELTAAQLIGAPEMAELGGITASTLRAYISRGNSEVPLPQATIGGRDQWARAVAEDWVEARQRSYQGIDAAMSAGDRDNLSPGAADVRDRFVTDFHRTLWDRPDVRKRWVLRQRNTESVAEIANELAWSVAASLDRIIPTQHLGRVVQGAVMHDFAESVEMFADEAKKPGKRSWWHFNLTPSVAKMLDWYVRHFPSDAYSTIGEIQRQAHTTWNAPAADTLSALRSALSLDGTLTEQQRQTYFALLEPHEGTD
;
A
#
# COMPACT_ATOMS: atom_id res chain seq x y z
N MET A 1 -10.92 1.28 2.17
CA MET A 1 -11.36 1.15 3.57
C MET A 1 -11.19 2.50 4.23
N SER A 2 -12.17 3.02 4.96
CA SER A 2 -11.96 4.23 5.78
C SER A 2 -10.88 3.96 6.82
N HIS A 3 -10.05 4.96 7.12
CA HIS A 3 -9.05 4.78 8.17
C HIS A 3 -9.72 4.54 9.52
N VAL A 4 -9.27 3.49 10.18
CA VAL A 4 -9.80 3.04 11.47
C VAL A 4 -8.97 3.67 12.58
N HIS A 5 -9.63 4.23 13.59
CA HIS A 5 -8.96 4.89 14.72
C HIS A 5 -9.42 4.33 16.06
N PRO A 6 -8.48 4.05 16.99
CA PRO A 6 -8.85 3.75 18.36
C PRO A 6 -9.48 4.99 19.04
N LEU A 7 -10.52 4.72 19.84
CA LEU A 7 -11.26 5.72 20.60
C LEU A 7 -10.70 5.89 22.00
N ALA A 8 -10.30 4.80 22.65
CA ALA A 8 -9.71 4.82 23.99
C ALA A 8 -8.73 3.66 24.19
N ASN A 9 -7.84 3.82 25.17
CA ASN A 9 -7.04 2.75 25.74
C ASN A 9 -7.89 1.95 26.72
N GLY A 10 -7.81 0.62 26.69
CA GLY A 10 -8.21 -0.20 27.83
C GLY A 10 -7.28 0.02 29.00
N LEU A 11 -7.79 -0.02 30.23
CA LEU A 11 -6.97 0.18 31.43
C LEU A 11 -5.87 -0.89 31.59
N ARG A 12 -6.10 -2.11 31.08
CA ARG A 12 -5.15 -3.23 31.13
C ARG A 12 -4.31 -3.37 29.86
N THR A 13 -4.18 -2.31 29.06
CA THR A 13 -3.19 -2.27 27.97
C THR A 13 -1.78 -2.11 28.54
N ASP A 14 -0.80 -2.83 27.99
CA ASP A 14 0.63 -2.63 28.28
C ASP A 14 1.22 -1.49 27.45
N HIS A 15 0.55 -1.09 26.36
CA HIS A 15 1.08 -0.15 25.37
C HIS A 15 0.08 0.98 25.07
N PRO A 16 -0.03 1.99 25.95
CA PRO A 16 -0.97 3.09 25.77
C PRO A 16 -0.74 3.86 24.45
N VAL A 17 -1.84 4.16 23.75
CA VAL A 17 -1.82 5.08 22.60
C VAL A 17 -1.93 6.52 23.11
N PRO A 18 -1.02 7.43 22.68
CA PRO A 18 -0.93 8.77 23.21
C PRO A 18 -2.16 9.60 22.83
N GLY A 19 -2.58 10.47 23.75
CA GLY A 19 -3.72 11.36 23.58
C GLY A 19 -5.10 10.70 23.71
N LEU A 20 -5.20 9.37 23.84
CA LEU A 20 -6.48 8.69 24.07
C LEU A 20 -6.81 8.60 25.57
N PRO A 21 -8.09 8.71 25.97
CA PRO A 21 -8.51 8.43 27.34
C PRO A 21 -8.33 6.95 27.70
N PHE A 22 -8.33 6.63 28.98
CA PHE A 22 -8.38 5.26 29.49
C PHE A 22 -9.81 4.89 29.91
N VAL A 23 -10.25 3.68 29.53
CA VAL A 23 -11.57 3.15 29.86
C VAL A 23 -11.41 1.81 30.59
N ASP A 24 -12.24 1.63 31.63
CA ASP A 24 -12.32 0.39 32.39
C ASP A 24 -12.74 -0.78 31.48
N ASP A 25 -11.82 -1.73 31.33
CA ASP A 25 -11.95 -2.93 30.52
C ASP A 25 -12.13 -4.19 31.39
N SER A 26 -12.32 -4.07 32.71
CA SER A 26 -12.33 -5.17 33.70
C SER A 26 -13.28 -6.32 33.41
N HIS A 27 -14.33 -6.06 32.63
CA HIS A 27 -15.32 -7.07 32.22
C HIS A 27 -14.82 -8.00 31.10
N LEU A 28 -13.69 -7.69 30.45
CA LEU A 28 -13.06 -8.54 29.46
C LEU A 28 -12.25 -9.66 30.14
N PRO A 29 -12.41 -10.93 29.72
CA PRO A 29 -11.67 -12.06 30.28
C PRO A 29 -10.27 -12.17 29.66
N LEU A 30 -9.44 -11.13 29.82
CA LEU A 30 -8.15 -11.03 29.11
C LEU A 30 -7.14 -12.14 29.49
N ASP A 31 -7.27 -12.71 30.69
CA ASP A 31 -6.35 -13.74 31.20
C ASP A 31 -6.86 -15.18 30.97
N GLU A 32 -8.09 -15.33 30.44
CA GLU A 32 -8.69 -16.63 30.10
C GLU A 32 -8.38 -17.05 28.64
N GLY A 33 -7.81 -16.14 27.85
CA GLY A 33 -7.40 -16.38 26.46
C GLY A 33 -8.36 -15.80 25.41
N PRO A 34 -7.97 -15.91 24.12
CA PRO A 34 -8.69 -15.28 23.00
C PRO A 34 -10.11 -15.82 22.81
N GLU A 35 -10.34 -17.10 23.07
CA GLU A 35 -11.65 -17.76 22.98
C GLU A 35 -12.67 -17.11 23.93
N ALA A 36 -12.22 -16.72 25.14
CA ALA A 36 -13.08 -16.08 26.14
C ALA A 36 -13.48 -14.67 25.70
N ILE A 37 -12.58 -13.92 25.06
CA ILE A 37 -12.86 -12.58 24.52
C ILE A 37 -13.90 -12.66 23.40
N GLU A 38 -13.72 -13.58 22.45
CA GLU A 38 -14.71 -13.84 21.40
C GLU A 38 -16.08 -14.18 22.00
N ALA A 39 -16.11 -15.01 23.04
CA ALA A 39 -17.34 -15.45 23.68
C ALA A 39 -18.16 -14.30 24.30
N VAL A 40 -17.52 -13.19 24.71
CA VAL A 40 -18.22 -11.98 25.20
C VAL A 40 -19.21 -11.45 24.16
N GLY A 41 -18.79 -11.39 22.90
CA GLY A 41 -19.56 -10.86 21.77
C GLY A 41 -20.54 -11.88 21.21
N ARG A 42 -20.19 -13.18 21.18
CA ARG A 42 -21.02 -14.20 20.53
C ARG A 42 -22.17 -14.74 21.39
N ASN A 43 -22.14 -14.62 22.72
CA ASN A 43 -23.04 -15.43 23.56
C ASN A 43 -24.43 -14.88 23.89
N LYS A 44 -24.88 -13.69 23.48
CA LYS A 44 -26.24 -13.20 23.84
C LYS A 44 -26.89 -12.22 22.85
N GLY A 45 -27.31 -12.64 21.65
CA GLY A 45 -28.33 -11.91 20.85
C GLY A 45 -27.87 -11.30 19.53
N ASP A 46 -28.83 -10.80 18.75
CA ASP A 46 -28.63 -10.26 17.40
C ASP A 46 -27.74 -9.00 17.41
N GLY A 47 -26.83 -8.90 16.44
CA GLY A 47 -26.02 -7.70 16.20
C GLY A 47 -24.71 -7.61 17.00
N ARG A 48 -24.25 -8.70 17.63
CA ARG A 48 -22.94 -8.77 18.28
C ARG A 48 -22.04 -9.76 17.59
N TRP A 49 -20.75 -9.43 17.54
CA TRP A 49 -19.76 -10.24 16.85
C TRP A 49 -18.50 -10.35 17.69
N GLY A 50 -17.75 -11.41 17.41
CA GLY A 50 -16.44 -11.61 17.98
C GLY A 50 -15.68 -12.58 17.08
N ARG A 51 -14.36 -12.44 17.07
CA ARG A 51 -13.44 -13.34 16.40
C ARG A 51 -12.14 -13.31 17.17
N TYR A 52 -11.44 -14.42 17.15
CA TYR A 52 -10.02 -14.43 17.45
C TYR A 52 -9.29 -15.23 16.38
N ASP A 53 -8.02 -14.88 16.19
CA ASP A 53 -7.06 -15.68 15.44
C ASP A 53 -5.80 -15.86 16.30
N LYS A 54 -5.27 -17.09 16.32
CA LYS A 54 -3.96 -17.37 16.91
C LYS A 54 -2.89 -17.04 15.88
N ASN A 55 -1.82 -16.39 16.32
CA ASN A 55 -0.64 -16.27 15.48
C ASN A 55 -0.05 -17.68 15.31
N ARG A 56 0.43 -18.00 14.11
CA ARG A 56 0.99 -19.33 13.82
C ARG A 56 2.48 -19.41 14.10
N VAL A 57 3.14 -18.26 14.19
CA VAL A 57 4.60 -18.14 14.32
C VAL A 57 5.01 -18.02 15.78
N ASP A 58 4.19 -17.38 16.61
CA ASP A 58 4.38 -17.23 18.05
C ASP A 58 3.14 -17.69 18.82
N ASP A 59 3.26 -17.84 20.15
CA ASP A 59 2.13 -18.13 21.05
C ASP A 59 1.20 -16.90 21.27
N GLY A 60 1.33 -15.87 20.44
CA GLY A 60 0.50 -14.68 20.44
C GLY A 60 -0.84 -14.90 19.77
N TRP A 61 -1.74 -13.94 19.97
CA TRP A 61 -3.07 -13.96 19.38
C TRP A 61 -3.64 -12.55 19.27
N HIS A 62 -4.68 -12.40 18.47
CA HIS A 62 -5.49 -11.19 18.45
C HIS A 62 -6.97 -11.56 18.40
N ALA A 63 -7.80 -10.69 18.98
CA ALA A 63 -9.22 -10.90 19.07
C ALA A 63 -9.96 -9.56 19.00
N PHE A 64 -11.22 -9.59 18.61
CA PHE A 64 -12.14 -8.50 18.87
C PHE A 64 -13.49 -9.02 19.36
N THR A 65 -14.22 -8.14 20.03
CA THR A 65 -15.54 -8.44 20.58
C THR A 65 -16.38 -7.18 20.71
N THR A 66 -17.66 -7.26 20.36
CA THR A 66 -18.63 -6.18 20.63
C THR A 66 -18.77 -5.99 22.14
N ASP A 67 -18.75 -4.73 22.63
CA ASP A 67 -18.95 -4.47 24.06
C ASP A 67 -20.36 -4.91 24.48
N PRO A 68 -20.52 -5.68 25.58
CA PRO A 68 -21.82 -6.26 25.92
C PRO A 68 -22.84 -5.24 26.44
N LYS A 69 -22.40 -4.07 26.88
CA LYS A 69 -23.25 -3.01 27.46
C LYS A 69 -23.46 -1.84 26.52
N GLN A 70 -22.58 -1.62 25.54
CA GLN A 70 -22.67 -0.58 24.53
C GLN A 70 -22.34 -1.14 23.13
N HIS A 71 -23.34 -1.67 22.42
CA HIS A 71 -23.14 -2.46 21.19
C HIS A 71 -22.67 -1.63 19.99
N THR A 72 -22.62 -0.30 20.12
CA THR A 72 -22.01 0.59 19.12
C THR A 72 -20.49 0.64 19.21
N LEU A 73 -19.92 0.07 20.27
CA LEU A 73 -18.50 -0.02 20.55
C LEU A 73 -18.05 -1.48 20.59
N GLY A 74 -16.77 -1.68 20.32
CA GLY A 74 -16.13 -2.98 20.47
C GLY A 74 -14.70 -2.83 20.96
N TRP A 75 -14.16 -3.94 21.45
CA TRP A 75 -12.82 -4.05 21.98
C TRP A 75 -11.96 -4.85 21.02
N SER A 76 -10.77 -4.34 20.71
CA SER A 76 -9.75 -5.02 19.95
C SER A 76 -8.56 -5.28 20.85
N VAL A 77 -8.13 -6.54 20.89
CA VAL A 77 -7.06 -7.03 21.78
C VAL A 77 -6.00 -7.73 20.96
N ARG A 78 -4.74 -7.35 21.13
CA ARG A 78 -3.55 -8.05 20.61
C ARG A 78 -2.72 -8.50 21.80
N TYR A 79 -2.30 -9.76 21.83
CA TYR A 79 -1.37 -10.30 22.82
C TYR A 79 -0.15 -10.90 22.13
N HIS A 80 1.01 -10.64 22.70
CA HIS A 80 2.29 -11.25 22.35
C HIS A 80 3.00 -11.72 23.62
N PRO A 81 3.54 -12.96 23.66
CA PRO A 81 4.11 -13.53 24.87
C PRO A 81 5.27 -12.71 25.47
N GLU A 82 6.10 -12.10 24.62
CA GLU A 82 7.25 -11.32 25.09
C GLU A 82 6.94 -9.83 25.28
N HIS A 83 5.97 -9.29 24.53
CA HIS A 83 5.72 -7.85 24.44
C HIS A 83 4.43 -7.42 25.14
N GLY A 84 3.65 -8.35 25.68
CA GLY A 84 2.44 -8.04 26.43
C GLY A 84 1.23 -7.83 25.52
N ARG A 85 0.27 -7.06 26.00
CA ARG A 85 -1.05 -6.89 25.37
C ARG A 85 -1.35 -5.43 25.03
N THR A 86 -2.00 -5.25 23.90
CA THR A 86 -2.63 -3.99 23.51
C THR A 86 -4.15 -4.15 23.60
N VAL A 87 -4.83 -3.28 24.35
CA VAL A 87 -6.29 -3.28 24.51
C VAL A 87 -6.84 -1.93 24.06
N LEU A 88 -7.67 -1.92 23.02
CA LEU A 88 -8.21 -0.71 22.40
C LEU A 88 -9.73 -0.76 22.32
N LEU A 89 -10.37 0.34 22.67
CA LEU A 89 -11.79 0.57 22.44
C LEU A 89 -11.99 1.24 21.07
N MET A 90 -12.93 0.74 20.29
CA MET A 90 -13.17 1.15 18.91
C MET A 90 -14.68 1.27 18.62
N ARG A 91 -15.05 1.87 17.49
CA ARG A 91 -16.43 1.69 16.97
C ARG A 91 -16.59 0.23 16.57
N ASP A 92 -17.73 -0.37 16.90
CA ASP A 92 -17.96 -1.80 16.66
C ASP A 92 -17.73 -2.19 15.18
N GLY A 93 -18.23 -1.37 14.25
CA GLY A 93 -18.06 -1.58 12.81
C GLY A 93 -16.60 -1.56 12.32
N ASP A 94 -15.68 -0.97 13.08
CA ASP A 94 -14.27 -0.84 12.70
C ASP A 94 -13.39 -1.98 13.25
N THR A 95 -13.87 -2.71 14.27
CA THR A 95 -13.11 -3.76 14.96
C THR A 95 -12.61 -4.86 14.02
N SER A 96 -13.45 -5.27 13.06
CA SER A 96 -13.10 -6.28 12.05
C SER A 96 -11.99 -5.82 11.10
N SER A 97 -12.03 -4.55 10.68
CA SER A 97 -11.00 -3.97 9.81
C SER A 97 -9.67 -3.82 10.56
N TRP A 98 -9.71 -3.44 11.84
CA TRP A 98 -8.53 -3.40 12.70
C TRP A 98 -7.94 -4.79 12.95
N HIS A 99 -8.78 -5.79 13.17
CA HIS A 99 -8.35 -7.19 13.33
C HIS A 99 -7.60 -7.69 12.09
N THR A 100 -7.99 -7.29 10.88
CA THR A 100 -7.22 -7.62 9.66
C THR A 100 -5.83 -6.95 9.64
N GLN A 101 -5.67 -5.76 10.22
CA GLN A 101 -4.37 -5.09 10.30
C GLN A 101 -3.37 -5.79 11.24
N TRP A 102 -3.84 -6.57 12.21
CA TRP A 102 -2.99 -7.37 13.11
C TRP A 102 -2.74 -8.80 12.62
N SER A 103 -3.09 -9.11 11.37
CA SER A 103 -2.99 -10.47 10.84
C SER A 103 -1.57 -10.96 10.57
N ALA A 104 -0.56 -10.07 10.62
CA ALA A 104 0.84 -10.38 10.42
C ALA A 104 1.69 -10.03 11.66
N ASP A 105 2.87 -9.45 11.46
CA ASP A 105 3.89 -9.24 12.50
C ASP A 105 3.67 -7.94 13.29
N GLU A 106 2.66 -7.16 12.95
CA GLU A 106 2.38 -5.88 13.59
C GLU A 106 1.89 -6.09 15.03
N LEU A 107 2.63 -5.53 15.99
CA LEU A 107 2.23 -5.57 17.40
C LEU A 107 1.42 -4.33 17.78
N LEU A 108 1.83 -3.16 17.28
CA LEU A 108 1.18 -1.89 17.58
C LEU A 108 1.42 -0.85 16.48
N PHE A 109 0.55 0.16 16.45
CA PHE A 109 0.58 1.27 15.51
C PHE A 109 0.68 2.62 16.24
N ARG A 110 1.44 3.58 15.70
CA ARG A 110 1.63 4.96 16.19
C ARG A 110 1.71 5.96 15.03
N ALA A 111 1.67 7.25 15.35
CA ALA A 111 1.88 8.37 14.42
C ALA A 111 1.27 8.18 13.01
N GLY A 112 -0.04 7.89 12.89
CA GLY A 112 -0.68 7.75 11.59
C GLY A 112 -0.27 6.50 10.80
N GLY A 113 -0.01 5.38 11.49
CA GLY A 113 0.15 4.05 10.86
C GLY A 113 1.58 3.52 10.82
N TYR A 114 2.53 4.21 11.45
CA TYR A 114 3.82 3.61 11.77
C TYR A 114 3.60 2.40 12.65
N TRP A 115 4.31 1.32 12.43
CA TRP A 115 4.08 0.08 13.16
C TRP A 115 5.38 -0.54 13.65
N TRP A 116 5.26 -1.30 14.73
CA TRP A 116 6.38 -1.94 15.40
C TRP A 116 6.14 -3.44 15.51
N ASN A 117 7.17 -4.23 15.22
CA ASN A 117 7.11 -5.70 15.25
C ASN A 117 7.74 -6.31 16.51
N GLY A 118 8.16 -5.50 17.49
CA GLY A 118 8.90 -5.97 18.67
C GLY A 118 10.38 -5.61 18.68
N ASP A 119 10.93 -5.27 17.51
CA ASP A 119 12.34 -4.90 17.34
C ASP A 119 12.49 -3.58 16.56
N THR A 120 11.89 -3.52 15.37
CA THR A 120 12.06 -2.43 14.41
C THR A 120 10.76 -1.69 14.15
N TRP A 121 10.85 -0.37 13.94
CA TRP A 121 9.75 0.46 13.46
C TRP A 121 9.74 0.55 11.94
N TYR A 122 8.55 0.50 11.38
CA TYR A 122 8.27 0.61 9.96
C TYR A 122 7.29 1.72 9.68
N ARG A 123 7.39 2.30 8.48
CA ARG A 123 6.44 3.27 7.95
C ARG A 123 5.09 2.60 7.65
N PRO A 124 4.00 3.38 7.54
CA PRO A 124 2.75 2.88 7.00
C PRO A 124 2.97 2.24 5.62
N GLY A 125 2.41 1.05 5.39
CA GLY A 125 2.46 0.39 4.08
C GLY A 125 1.78 1.22 3.01
N GLN A 126 2.50 1.53 1.92
CA GLN A 126 2.01 2.33 0.79
C GLN A 126 2.39 1.70 -0.55
N VAL A 127 3.66 1.31 -0.69
CA VAL A 127 4.21 0.75 -1.92
C VAL A 127 3.99 -0.76 -1.95
N TRP A 128 3.27 -1.26 -2.95
CA TRP A 128 2.98 -2.68 -3.10
C TRP A 128 4.18 -3.46 -3.67
N ASP A 129 4.54 -4.56 -3.00
CA ASP A 129 5.50 -5.55 -3.49
C ASP A 129 4.75 -6.74 -4.13
N PRO A 130 4.87 -6.94 -5.46
CA PRO A 130 4.21 -8.04 -6.13
C PRO A 130 4.75 -9.43 -5.76
N ILE A 131 5.95 -9.52 -5.18
CA ILE A 131 6.58 -10.80 -4.80
C ILE A 131 6.03 -11.31 -3.48
N GLU A 132 6.08 -10.46 -2.46
CA GLU A 132 5.54 -10.77 -1.13
C GLU A 132 4.00 -10.74 -1.11
N GLN A 133 3.39 -10.12 -2.13
CA GLN A 133 1.95 -9.84 -2.19
C GLN A 133 1.48 -9.05 -0.96
N ASP A 134 2.31 -8.09 -0.55
CA ASP A 134 2.08 -7.20 0.57
C ASP A 134 2.76 -5.86 0.31
N TYR A 135 2.58 -4.88 1.19
CA TYR A 135 3.30 -3.61 1.10
C TYR A 135 4.78 -3.79 1.51
N GLU A 136 5.67 -3.10 0.80
CA GLU A 136 7.09 -3.03 1.14
C GLU A 136 7.27 -2.58 2.60
N ARG A 137 8.00 -3.38 3.37
CA ARG A 137 8.29 -3.11 4.80
C ARG A 137 9.42 -2.10 4.95
N ARG A 138 9.12 -0.82 4.68
CA ARG A 138 10.10 0.28 4.76
C ARG A 138 10.35 0.68 6.22
N LYS A 139 11.60 0.57 6.67
CA LYS A 139 11.99 0.95 8.04
C LYS A 139 11.83 2.46 8.25
N ALA A 140 11.34 2.84 9.43
CA ALA A 140 11.33 4.23 9.87
C ALA A 140 12.77 4.65 10.21
N ARG A 141 13.25 5.76 9.62
CA ARG A 141 14.67 6.14 9.71
C ARG A 141 15.05 6.48 11.15
N LEU A 142 16.11 5.87 11.69
CA LEU A 142 16.65 6.16 13.03
C LEU A 142 15.55 6.25 14.11
N ALA A 143 14.55 5.38 14.03
CA ALA A 143 13.43 5.38 14.96
C ALA A 143 13.88 4.89 16.34
N VAL A 144 13.42 5.58 17.37
CA VAL A 144 13.60 5.24 18.79
C VAL A 144 12.24 5.06 19.41
N THR A 145 12.05 3.93 20.08
CA THR A 145 10.84 3.65 20.85
C THR A 145 10.77 4.57 22.07
N VAL A 146 9.65 5.27 22.23
CA VAL A 146 9.34 6.08 23.42
C VAL A 146 8.46 5.26 24.34
N THR A 147 8.93 5.05 25.57
CA THR A 147 8.28 4.20 26.57
C THR A 147 7.47 5.03 27.56
N ALA A 148 6.65 4.38 28.38
CA ALA A 148 5.93 5.05 29.47
C ALA A 148 6.90 5.68 30.48
N ALA A 149 8.03 5.02 30.76
CA ALA A 149 9.06 5.56 31.63
C ALA A 149 9.68 6.87 31.07
N ASP A 150 9.87 6.97 29.76
CA ASP A 150 10.41 8.18 29.12
C ASP A 150 9.44 9.38 29.21
N MET A 151 8.13 9.12 29.20
CA MET A 151 7.11 10.18 29.24
C MET A 151 6.77 10.65 30.66
N LEU A 152 6.97 9.80 31.67
CA LEU A 152 6.65 10.10 33.06
C LEU A 152 7.84 10.79 33.76
N ASP A 153 7.99 12.10 33.53
CA ASP A 153 9.08 12.93 34.09
C ASP A 153 8.87 13.40 35.55
N GLY A 154 7.86 12.84 36.24
CA GLY A 154 7.50 13.19 37.62
C GLY A 154 6.67 14.47 37.78
N ARG A 155 6.34 15.18 36.69
CA ARG A 155 5.43 16.34 36.73
C ARG A 155 3.97 15.98 36.56
N ALA A 156 3.68 14.78 36.08
CA ALA A 156 2.33 14.27 35.93
C ALA A 156 1.69 14.00 37.30
N ASP A 157 0.43 14.41 37.46
CA ASP A 157 -0.35 14.23 38.69
C ASP A 157 -1.54 13.29 38.42
N PRO A 158 -1.47 12.02 38.85
CA PRO A 158 -2.54 11.05 38.62
C PRO A 158 -3.87 11.44 39.29
N ALA A 159 -3.86 12.30 40.31
CA ALA A 159 -5.08 12.75 40.98
C ALA A 159 -5.92 13.71 40.12
N ARG A 160 -5.34 14.25 39.04
CA ARG A 160 -6.03 15.12 38.07
C ARG A 160 -6.65 14.36 36.91
N ALA A 161 -6.37 13.06 36.80
CA ALA A 161 -6.88 12.19 35.76
C ALA A 161 -8.10 11.38 36.20
N TYR A 162 -8.70 10.67 35.25
CA TYR A 162 -9.80 9.75 35.50
C TYR A 162 -9.74 8.54 34.58
N VAL A 163 -10.38 7.45 35.00
CA VAL A 163 -10.69 6.28 34.17
C VAL A 163 -12.18 6.32 33.80
N GLY A 164 -12.47 6.29 32.50
CA GLY A 164 -13.83 6.30 31.97
C GLY A 164 -14.53 4.95 32.11
N LYS A 165 -15.86 4.96 32.02
CA LYS A 165 -16.69 3.74 31.90
C LYS A 165 -17.21 3.62 30.48
N VAL A 166 -17.14 2.42 29.91
CA VAL A 166 -17.61 2.16 28.54
C VAL A 166 -19.07 2.54 28.32
N THR A 167 -19.93 2.36 29.33
CA THR A 167 -21.37 2.66 29.25
C THR A 167 -21.70 4.15 29.11
N THR A 168 -20.80 5.02 29.53
CA THR A 168 -20.95 6.48 29.47
C THR A 168 -19.91 7.11 28.55
N PHE A 169 -19.21 6.30 27.76
CA PHE A 169 -18.17 6.78 26.87
C PHE A 169 -18.83 7.48 25.67
N ASP A 170 -18.38 8.70 25.41
CA ASP A 170 -18.78 9.49 24.25
C ASP A 170 -17.60 9.54 23.26
N PRO A 171 -17.69 8.86 22.09
CA PRO A 171 -16.65 8.86 21.07
C PRO A 171 -16.30 10.24 20.51
N ASP A 172 -17.23 11.19 20.60
CA ASP A 172 -17.09 12.52 20.01
C ASP A 172 -16.64 13.57 21.06
N ALA A 173 -16.45 13.15 22.31
CA ALA A 173 -15.93 14.02 23.36
C ALA A 173 -14.48 14.46 23.07
N PRO A 174 -14.09 15.68 23.50
CA PRO A 174 -12.70 16.12 23.41
C PRO A 174 -11.73 15.13 24.04
N ARG A 175 -10.55 15.01 23.44
CA ARG A 175 -9.44 14.25 24.05
C ARG A 175 -9.06 14.84 25.40
N PRO A 176 -8.52 14.04 26.35
CA PRO A 176 -8.11 14.54 27.65
C PRO A 176 -7.11 15.69 27.53
N ASP A 177 -7.38 16.79 28.24
CA ASP A 177 -6.37 17.80 28.52
C ASP A 177 -5.32 17.19 29.45
N HIS A 178 -4.05 17.58 29.28
CA HIS A 178 -2.93 17.06 30.11
C HIS A 178 -2.85 15.53 30.16
N TRP A 179 -2.84 14.89 28.99
CA TRP A 179 -2.70 13.42 28.86
C TRP A 179 -1.61 12.75 29.73
N PRO A 180 -0.44 13.38 30.04
CA PRO A 180 0.51 12.79 30.98
C PRO A 180 -0.07 12.45 32.37
N ASP A 181 -1.03 13.22 32.90
CA ASP A 181 -1.71 12.93 34.17
C ASP A 181 -2.49 11.60 34.07
N HIS A 182 -3.13 11.35 32.91
CA HIS A 182 -3.84 10.10 32.63
C HIS A 182 -2.89 8.92 32.46
N LEU A 183 -1.74 9.13 31.81
CA LEU A 183 -0.70 8.11 31.72
C LEU A 183 -0.16 7.76 33.11
N ALA A 184 0.02 8.74 34.01
CA ALA A 184 0.46 8.50 35.37
C ALA A 184 -0.57 7.68 36.18
N LEU A 185 -1.87 7.97 36.01
CA LEU A 185 -2.93 7.18 36.65
C LEU A 185 -2.98 5.75 36.11
N TRP A 186 -2.84 5.59 34.79
CA TRP A 186 -2.69 4.26 34.19
C TRP A 186 -1.48 3.53 34.77
N ALA A 187 -0.32 4.19 34.88
CA ALA A 187 0.90 3.57 35.38
C ALA A 187 0.74 3.05 36.84
N GLN A 188 0.00 3.77 37.69
CA GLN A 188 -0.34 3.31 39.04
C GLN A 188 -1.15 2.01 38.99
N HIS A 189 -2.23 1.98 38.21
CA HIS A 189 -3.06 0.79 38.04
C HIS A 189 -2.33 -0.36 37.34
N HIS A 190 -1.44 -0.05 36.40
CA HIS A 190 -0.64 -1.02 35.67
C HIS A 190 0.30 -1.77 36.60
N GLN A 191 1.01 -1.05 37.46
CA GLN A 191 1.95 -1.64 38.42
C GLN A 191 1.29 -2.49 39.52
N GLU A 192 -0.02 -2.34 39.74
CA GLU A 192 -0.80 -3.19 40.65
C GLU A 192 -1.13 -4.57 40.04
N GLN A 193 -0.97 -4.75 38.72
CA GLN A 193 -1.32 -5.99 38.04
C GLN A 193 -0.28 -7.09 38.27
N GLU A 194 -0.75 -8.33 38.35
CA GLU A 194 0.12 -9.50 38.41
C GLU A 194 0.83 -9.68 37.06
N ASN A 195 2.17 -9.77 37.09
CA ASN A 195 3.02 -9.86 35.89
C ASN A 195 2.97 -8.65 34.94
N ALA A 196 2.66 -7.45 35.46
CA ALA A 196 2.73 -6.21 34.69
C ALA A 196 4.11 -6.01 34.04
N LEU A 197 4.13 -5.58 32.78
CA LEU A 197 5.39 -5.20 32.14
C LEU A 197 6.00 -3.96 32.84
N PRO A 198 7.34 -3.90 33.02
CA PRO A 198 8.02 -2.70 33.45
C PRO A 198 7.70 -1.51 32.53
N LEU A 199 7.63 -0.30 33.07
CA LEU A 199 7.27 0.90 32.31
C LEU A 199 8.25 1.20 31.16
N GLU A 200 9.50 0.76 31.28
CA GLU A 200 10.56 0.83 30.26
C GLU A 200 10.30 -0.13 29.08
N ARG A 201 9.34 -1.05 29.21
CA ARG A 201 8.91 -1.96 28.13
C ARG A 201 7.52 -1.62 27.61
N CYS A 202 6.83 -0.67 28.24
CA CYS A 202 5.52 -0.20 27.83
C CYS A 202 5.66 0.85 26.73
N VAL A 203 5.46 0.46 25.46
CA VAL A 203 5.60 1.35 24.31
C VAL A 203 4.46 2.34 24.25
N VAL A 204 4.78 3.64 24.27
CA VAL A 204 3.82 4.73 24.17
C VAL A 204 3.89 5.41 22.82
N ASP A 205 5.07 5.71 22.28
CA ASP A 205 5.18 6.40 20.99
C ASP A 205 6.50 6.03 20.29
N LEU A 206 6.81 6.70 19.18
CA LEU A 206 8.12 6.68 18.56
C LEU A 206 8.67 8.09 18.33
N SER A 207 9.99 8.20 18.35
CA SER A 207 10.72 9.37 17.91
C SER A 207 11.54 9.02 16.68
N SER A 208 11.43 9.81 15.62
CA SER A 208 12.25 9.65 14.42
C SER A 208 12.51 11.01 13.78
N PRO A 209 13.68 11.24 13.15
CA PRO A 209 13.95 12.45 12.38
C PRO A 209 12.86 12.78 11.33
N GLU A 210 12.20 11.78 10.75
CA GLU A 210 11.15 11.99 9.74
C GLU A 210 9.80 12.44 10.34
N LEU A 211 9.62 12.32 11.66
CA LEU A 211 8.45 12.79 12.41
C LEU A 211 8.66 14.16 13.06
N THR A 212 9.83 14.78 12.86
CA THR A 212 10.10 16.13 13.37
C THR A 212 9.30 17.18 12.62
N ALA A 213 8.93 18.27 13.29
CA ALA A 213 8.16 19.36 12.67
C ALA A 213 8.79 19.94 11.38
N ALA A 214 10.11 19.84 11.21
CA ALA A 214 10.81 20.27 10.00
C ALA A 214 10.64 19.32 8.81
N GLN A 215 10.22 18.08 9.05
CA GLN A 215 9.95 17.06 8.03
C GLN A 215 8.45 16.81 7.82
N LEU A 216 7.60 17.46 8.62
CA LEU A 216 6.16 17.43 8.45
C LEU A 216 5.72 18.42 7.38
N ILE A 217 4.90 17.94 6.44
CA ILE A 217 4.36 18.72 5.33
C ILE A 217 2.84 18.77 5.39
N GLY A 218 2.28 19.90 5.00
CA GLY A 218 0.82 20.09 4.94
C GLY A 218 0.20 19.58 3.65
N ALA A 219 -1.13 19.60 3.60
CA ALA A 219 -1.89 19.19 2.41
C ALA A 219 -1.49 19.87 1.08
N PRO A 220 -1.11 21.18 1.03
CA PRO A 220 -0.66 21.79 -0.23
C PRO A 220 0.62 21.16 -0.78
N GLU A 221 1.62 20.94 0.08
CA GLU A 221 2.92 20.37 -0.30
C GLU A 221 2.78 18.88 -0.66
N MET A 222 1.98 18.12 0.11
CA MET A 222 1.68 16.72 -0.23
C MET A 222 0.99 16.61 -1.59
N ALA A 223 0.03 17.50 -1.89
CA ALA A 223 -0.66 17.51 -3.18
C ALA A 223 0.29 17.85 -4.34
N GLU A 224 1.19 18.81 -4.14
CA GLU A 224 2.23 19.17 -5.11
C GLU A 224 3.16 17.99 -5.40
N LEU A 225 3.65 17.29 -4.37
CA LEU A 225 4.46 16.08 -4.53
C LEU A 225 3.71 14.99 -5.33
N GLY A 226 2.41 14.82 -5.09
CA GLY A 226 1.55 13.87 -5.81
C GLY A 226 1.13 14.30 -7.23
N GLY A 227 1.57 15.47 -7.71
CA GLY A 227 1.18 16.00 -9.01
C GLY A 227 -0.32 16.30 -9.13
N ILE A 228 -0.99 16.61 -8.03
CA ILE A 228 -2.43 16.91 -7.99
C ILE A 228 -2.71 18.25 -7.31
N THR A 229 -3.93 18.76 -7.47
CA THR A 229 -4.35 19.97 -6.74
C THR A 229 -4.67 19.64 -5.28
N ALA A 230 -4.46 20.62 -4.38
CA ALA A 230 -4.86 20.48 -2.99
C ALA A 230 -6.38 20.21 -2.82
N SER A 231 -7.23 20.70 -3.73
CA SER A 231 -8.65 20.36 -3.77
C SER A 231 -8.90 18.88 -4.08
N THR A 232 -8.11 18.30 -4.99
CA THR A 232 -8.19 16.87 -5.33
C THR A 232 -7.79 16.02 -4.12
N LEU A 233 -6.68 16.36 -3.45
CA LEU A 233 -6.25 15.65 -2.25
C LEU A 233 -7.31 15.70 -1.14
N ARG A 234 -7.89 16.87 -0.86
CA ARG A 234 -8.99 16.99 0.11
C ARG A 234 -10.21 16.18 -0.27
N ALA A 235 -10.53 16.10 -1.56
CA ALA A 235 -11.63 15.26 -2.04
C ALA A 235 -11.35 13.76 -1.83
N TYR A 236 -10.10 13.31 -1.97
CA TYR A 236 -9.71 11.94 -1.64
C TYR A 236 -9.85 11.66 -0.15
N ILE A 237 -9.34 12.56 0.70
CA ILE A 237 -9.44 12.46 2.16
C ILE A 237 -10.92 12.43 2.59
N SER A 238 -11.75 13.35 2.09
CA SER A 238 -13.17 13.43 2.48
C SER A 238 -13.98 12.21 2.05
N ARG A 239 -13.55 11.49 1.01
CA ARG A 239 -14.18 10.27 0.52
C ARG A 239 -13.66 9.01 1.22
N GLY A 240 -12.71 9.15 2.15
CA GLY A 240 -12.05 8.02 2.80
C GLY A 240 -11.31 7.13 1.80
N ASN A 241 -10.67 7.72 0.79
CA ASN A 241 -9.83 6.95 -0.11
C ASN A 241 -8.66 6.34 0.68
N SER A 242 -8.66 5.01 0.82
CA SER A 242 -7.62 4.27 1.56
C SER A 242 -6.22 4.43 1.00
N GLU A 243 -6.08 4.90 -0.24
CA GLU A 243 -4.77 5.13 -0.83
C GLU A 243 -4.04 6.32 -0.22
N VAL A 244 -4.72 7.29 0.40
CA VAL A 244 -4.04 8.42 1.04
C VAL A 244 -3.62 7.99 2.44
N PRO A 245 -2.33 8.12 2.84
CA PRO A 245 -1.90 7.74 4.18
C PRO A 245 -2.54 8.63 5.26
N LEU A 246 -2.64 8.09 6.47
CA LEU A 246 -3.06 8.86 7.64
C LEU A 246 -2.04 9.96 7.98
N PRO A 247 -2.48 11.13 8.46
CA PRO A 247 -1.57 12.15 8.94
C PRO A 247 -0.83 11.68 10.20
N GLN A 248 0.45 12.04 10.28
CA GLN A 248 1.32 11.75 11.43
C GLN A 248 1.04 12.72 12.60
N ALA A 249 0.52 13.91 12.30
CA ALA A 249 0.16 14.90 13.31
C ALA A 249 -0.96 15.84 12.83
N THR A 250 -1.64 16.46 13.79
CA THR A 250 -2.58 17.56 13.53
C THR A 250 -2.09 18.81 14.28
N ILE A 251 -1.60 19.81 13.55
CA ILE A 251 -1.05 21.04 14.12
C ILE A 251 -2.01 22.19 13.82
N GLY A 252 -2.58 22.81 14.86
CA GLY A 252 -3.55 23.89 14.69
C GLY A 252 -4.79 23.49 13.89
N GLY A 253 -5.24 22.24 14.04
CA GLY A 253 -6.37 21.68 13.30
C GLY A 253 -6.08 21.34 11.83
N ARG A 254 -4.80 21.31 11.43
CA ARG A 254 -4.38 20.95 10.07
C ARG A 254 -3.58 19.66 10.09
N ASP A 255 -3.99 18.74 9.23
CA ASP A 255 -3.29 17.49 9.00
C ASP A 255 -1.89 17.73 8.42
N GLN A 256 -0.94 16.99 8.96
CA GLN A 256 0.47 17.01 8.58
C GLN A 256 0.95 15.58 8.37
N TRP A 257 1.69 15.36 7.28
CA TRP A 257 2.28 14.08 6.93
C TRP A 257 3.79 14.16 7.03
N ALA A 258 4.43 13.07 7.45
CA ALA A 258 5.87 12.96 7.27
C ALA A 258 6.20 12.99 5.78
N ARG A 259 7.18 13.81 5.38
CA ARG A 259 7.63 13.89 3.99
C ARG A 259 7.95 12.52 3.40
N ALA A 260 8.57 11.64 4.19
CA ALA A 260 8.93 10.29 3.76
C ALA A 260 7.70 9.41 3.46
N VAL A 261 6.64 9.51 4.27
CA VAL A 261 5.37 8.80 4.02
C VAL A 261 4.66 9.39 2.79
N ALA A 262 4.74 10.70 2.59
CA ALA A 262 4.22 11.33 1.39
C ALA A 262 4.99 10.88 0.13
N GLU A 263 6.30 10.73 0.20
CA GLU A 263 7.13 10.19 -0.89
C GLU A 263 6.76 8.73 -1.21
N ASP A 264 6.56 7.89 -0.20
CA ASP A 264 6.09 6.51 -0.37
C ASP A 264 4.69 6.47 -1.05
N TRP A 265 3.80 7.38 -0.68
CA TRP A 265 2.49 7.54 -1.34
C TRP A 265 2.60 8.00 -2.80
N VAL A 266 3.51 8.94 -3.08
CA VAL A 266 3.76 9.40 -4.46
C VAL A 266 4.28 8.27 -5.33
N GLU A 267 5.21 7.47 -4.80
CA GLU A 267 5.73 6.29 -5.49
C GLU A 267 4.62 5.28 -5.77
N ALA A 268 3.77 4.95 -4.77
CA ALA A 268 2.62 4.09 -4.95
C ALA A 268 1.67 4.60 -6.06
N ARG A 269 1.45 5.92 -6.11
CA ARG A 269 0.66 6.56 -7.16
C ARG A 269 1.32 6.45 -8.53
N GLN A 270 2.64 6.62 -8.63
CA GLN A 270 3.39 6.46 -9.87
C GLN A 270 3.37 5.01 -10.37
N ARG A 271 3.39 4.03 -9.46
CA ARG A 271 3.28 2.59 -9.74
C ARG A 271 1.85 2.10 -9.96
N SER A 272 0.84 2.97 -9.80
CA SER A 272 -0.56 2.64 -10.12
C SER A 272 -0.77 2.56 -11.63
N TYR A 273 -1.84 1.89 -12.07
CA TYR A 273 -2.23 1.83 -13.48
C TYR A 273 -2.28 3.23 -14.12
N GLN A 274 -2.89 4.20 -13.43
CA GLN A 274 -2.95 5.58 -13.93
C GLN A 274 -1.57 6.24 -14.01
N GLY A 275 -0.69 5.98 -13.04
CA GLY A 275 0.68 6.52 -13.02
C GLY A 275 1.53 5.96 -14.16
N ILE A 276 1.45 4.65 -14.39
CA ILE A 276 2.15 3.95 -15.46
C ILE A 276 1.68 4.44 -16.83
N ASP A 277 0.37 4.54 -17.05
CA ASP A 277 -0.19 5.07 -18.30
C ASP A 277 0.25 6.51 -18.53
N ALA A 278 0.23 7.36 -17.50
CA ALA A 278 0.68 8.75 -17.60
C ALA A 278 2.18 8.86 -17.91
N ALA A 279 3.02 8.04 -17.29
CA ALA A 279 4.46 8.02 -17.56
C ALA A 279 4.76 7.58 -19.00
N MET A 280 4.04 6.57 -19.50
CA MET A 280 4.27 6.02 -20.83
C MET A 280 3.63 6.83 -21.96
N SER A 281 2.58 7.61 -21.67
CA SER A 281 1.95 8.50 -22.64
C SER A 281 2.54 9.92 -22.68
N ALA A 282 3.50 10.21 -21.79
CA ALA A 282 4.11 11.52 -21.67
C ALA A 282 4.70 12.01 -23.01
N GLY A 283 4.19 13.14 -23.50
CA GLY A 283 4.65 13.77 -24.74
C GLY A 283 3.81 13.43 -25.98
N ASP A 284 2.86 12.48 -25.91
CA ASP A 284 1.86 12.32 -26.97
C ASP A 284 0.72 13.33 -26.79
N ARG A 285 0.28 13.93 -27.91
CA ARG A 285 -0.76 14.97 -27.91
C ARG A 285 -2.13 14.49 -27.42
N ASP A 286 -2.39 13.20 -27.51
CA ASP A 286 -3.67 12.57 -27.17
C ASP A 286 -3.54 11.71 -25.90
N ASN A 287 -2.40 11.82 -25.18
CA ASN A 287 -2.03 10.96 -24.05
C ASN A 287 -2.13 9.46 -24.35
N LEU A 288 -1.74 9.05 -25.57
CA LEU A 288 -1.66 7.64 -25.95
C LEU A 288 -0.31 7.03 -25.54
N SER A 289 -0.32 5.76 -25.14
CA SER A 289 0.91 4.99 -24.96
C SER A 289 1.70 4.90 -26.28
N PRO A 290 3.01 4.61 -26.27
CA PRO A 290 3.83 4.67 -27.48
C PRO A 290 3.35 3.72 -28.58
N GLY A 291 2.85 2.54 -28.20
CA GLY A 291 2.26 1.59 -29.15
C GLY A 291 0.90 2.06 -29.67
N ALA A 292 0.05 2.65 -28.82
CA ALA A 292 -1.23 3.20 -29.26
C ALA A 292 -1.04 4.41 -30.19
N ALA A 293 -0.03 5.25 -29.95
CA ALA A 293 0.35 6.35 -30.84
C ALA A 293 0.80 5.83 -32.22
N ASP A 294 1.63 4.77 -32.27
CA ASP A 294 2.03 4.12 -33.52
C ASP A 294 0.82 3.58 -34.30
N VAL A 295 -0.14 2.96 -33.59
CA VAL A 295 -1.40 2.49 -34.17
C VAL A 295 -2.18 3.67 -34.76
N ARG A 296 -2.35 4.76 -34.00
CA ARG A 296 -3.01 5.98 -34.49
C ARG A 296 -2.33 6.44 -35.77
N ASP A 297 -1.03 6.69 -35.75
CA ASP A 297 -0.31 7.30 -36.88
C ASP A 297 -0.36 6.44 -38.14
N ARG A 298 -0.32 5.11 -37.98
CA ARG A 298 -0.54 4.15 -39.07
C ARG A 298 -1.97 4.26 -39.63
N PHE A 299 -2.99 4.22 -38.77
CA PHE A 299 -4.38 4.28 -39.21
C PHE A 299 -4.77 5.65 -39.78
N VAL A 300 -4.13 6.76 -39.36
CA VAL A 300 -4.30 8.06 -40.02
C VAL A 300 -3.93 7.96 -41.48
N THR A 301 -2.78 7.36 -41.77
CA THR A 301 -2.30 7.17 -43.15
C THR A 301 -3.25 6.29 -43.96
N ASP A 302 -3.70 5.18 -43.38
CA ASP A 302 -4.59 4.22 -44.04
C ASP A 302 -6.00 4.79 -44.29
N PHE A 303 -6.56 5.50 -43.31
CA PHE A 303 -7.87 6.16 -43.45
C PHE A 303 -7.80 7.34 -44.41
N HIS A 304 -6.75 8.16 -44.36
CA HIS A 304 -6.57 9.24 -45.33
C HIS A 304 -6.47 8.68 -46.76
N ARG A 305 -5.64 7.65 -46.99
CA ARG A 305 -5.53 6.99 -48.29
C ARG A 305 -6.88 6.42 -48.76
N THR A 306 -7.65 5.86 -47.84
CA THR A 306 -8.96 5.28 -48.15
C THR A 306 -10.00 6.34 -48.48
N LEU A 307 -10.03 7.46 -47.73
CA LEU A 307 -11.05 8.49 -47.86
C LEU A 307 -10.75 9.51 -48.98
N TRP A 308 -9.47 9.80 -49.22
CA TRP A 308 -9.03 10.83 -50.17
C TRP A 308 -8.46 10.27 -51.48
N ASP A 309 -7.50 9.33 -51.40
CA ASP A 309 -6.74 8.89 -52.58
C ASP A 309 -7.54 7.92 -53.46
N ARG A 310 -8.61 7.31 -52.92
CA ARG A 310 -9.51 6.42 -53.65
C ARG A 310 -10.69 7.17 -54.26
N PRO A 311 -10.74 7.35 -55.60
CA PRO A 311 -11.77 8.16 -56.25
C PRO A 311 -13.20 7.61 -56.06
N ASP A 312 -13.36 6.30 -55.91
CA ASP A 312 -14.64 5.62 -55.69
C ASP A 312 -15.21 5.85 -54.29
N VAL A 313 -14.36 5.92 -53.26
CA VAL A 313 -14.74 6.25 -51.88
C VAL A 313 -14.96 7.75 -51.75
N ARG A 314 -14.02 8.54 -52.28
CA ARG A 314 -14.07 10.01 -52.24
C ARG A 314 -15.39 10.55 -52.79
N LYS A 315 -15.87 10.06 -53.94
CA LYS A 315 -17.16 10.46 -54.54
C LYS A 315 -18.37 10.20 -53.64
N ARG A 316 -18.32 9.21 -52.74
CA ARG A 316 -19.42 8.85 -51.83
C ARG A 316 -19.54 9.78 -50.62
N TRP A 317 -18.51 10.57 -50.32
CA TRP A 317 -18.44 11.34 -49.07
C TRP A 317 -18.13 12.85 -49.25
N VAL A 318 -17.58 13.25 -50.40
CA VAL A 318 -17.16 14.63 -50.74
C VAL A 318 -18.28 15.68 -50.81
N LEU A 319 -19.55 15.31 -50.66
CA LEU A 319 -20.65 16.29 -50.72
C LEU A 319 -20.63 17.29 -49.55
N ARG A 320 -20.01 16.98 -48.39
CA ARG A 320 -19.93 17.87 -47.21
C ARG A 320 -18.51 18.35 -46.85
N GLN A 321 -17.48 17.51 -47.01
CA GLN A 321 -16.08 17.83 -46.68
C GLN A 321 -15.28 17.91 -48.00
N ARG A 322 -14.91 19.12 -48.45
CA ARG A 322 -14.42 19.35 -49.83
C ARG A 322 -12.91 19.42 -50.00
N ASN A 323 -12.13 19.59 -48.93
CA ASN A 323 -10.69 19.77 -49.00
C ASN A 323 -9.94 18.61 -48.30
N THR A 324 -8.64 18.50 -48.60
CA THR A 324 -7.77 17.45 -48.04
C THR A 324 -7.63 17.58 -46.53
N GLU A 325 -7.59 18.81 -46.02
CA GLU A 325 -7.42 19.10 -44.59
C GLU A 325 -8.55 18.51 -43.74
N SER A 326 -9.81 18.73 -44.12
CA SER A 326 -10.95 18.17 -43.38
C SER A 326 -11.03 16.64 -43.47
N VAL A 327 -10.51 16.03 -44.53
CA VAL A 327 -10.42 14.56 -44.61
C VAL A 327 -9.28 14.04 -43.73
N ALA A 328 -8.17 14.78 -43.60
CA ALA A 328 -7.10 14.46 -42.67
C ALA A 328 -7.58 14.56 -41.22
N GLU A 329 -8.39 15.56 -40.86
CA GLU A 329 -9.01 15.68 -39.53
C GLU A 329 -9.88 14.46 -39.20
N ILE A 330 -10.76 14.04 -40.13
CA ILE A 330 -11.62 12.87 -39.91
C ILE A 330 -10.79 11.57 -39.84
N ALA A 331 -9.80 11.41 -40.71
CA ALA A 331 -8.88 10.28 -40.64
C ALA A 331 -8.17 10.23 -39.28
N ASN A 332 -7.79 11.40 -38.74
CA ASN A 332 -7.20 11.54 -37.43
C ASN A 332 -8.15 11.12 -36.29
N GLU A 333 -9.39 11.61 -36.31
CA GLU A 333 -10.40 11.23 -35.32
C GLU A 333 -10.71 9.72 -35.34
N LEU A 334 -10.87 9.14 -36.53
CA LEU A 334 -11.12 7.70 -36.68
C LEU A 334 -9.94 6.87 -36.18
N ALA A 335 -8.71 7.27 -36.52
CA ALA A 335 -7.50 6.59 -36.07
C ALA A 335 -7.32 6.68 -34.56
N TRP A 336 -7.59 7.85 -33.97
CA TRP A 336 -7.60 8.03 -32.53
C TRP A 336 -8.63 7.11 -31.86
N SER A 337 -9.84 6.99 -32.40
CA SER A 337 -10.86 6.08 -31.87
C SER A 337 -10.42 4.62 -31.88
N VAL A 338 -9.65 4.18 -32.88
CA VAL A 338 -9.08 2.83 -32.93
C VAL A 338 -8.02 2.66 -31.85
N ALA A 339 -7.06 3.60 -31.76
CA ALA A 339 -5.97 3.56 -30.79
C ALA A 339 -6.48 3.59 -29.34
N ALA A 340 -7.46 4.44 -29.04
CA ALA A 340 -8.06 4.59 -27.72
C ALA A 340 -8.97 3.41 -27.30
N SER A 341 -9.32 2.52 -28.25
CA SER A 341 -10.18 1.34 -28.01
C SER A 341 -9.44 0.01 -28.25
N LEU A 342 -8.10 0.02 -28.21
CA LEU A 342 -7.30 -1.18 -28.45
C LEU A 342 -7.60 -2.31 -27.45
N ASP A 343 -7.93 -1.97 -26.21
CA ASP A 343 -8.36 -2.88 -25.14
C ASP A 343 -9.65 -3.64 -25.47
N ARG A 344 -10.52 -3.06 -26.32
CA ARG A 344 -11.75 -3.72 -26.79
C ARG A 344 -11.51 -4.63 -27.99
N ILE A 345 -10.38 -4.47 -28.67
CA ILE A 345 -10.00 -5.24 -29.85
C ILE A 345 -9.12 -6.42 -29.43
N ILE A 346 -8.24 -6.22 -28.45
CA ILE A 346 -7.25 -7.19 -28.01
C ILE A 346 -7.58 -7.62 -26.57
N PRO A 347 -7.71 -8.92 -26.29
CA PRO A 347 -8.00 -9.39 -24.93
C PRO A 347 -6.74 -9.32 -24.05
N THR A 348 -6.44 -8.15 -23.49
CA THR A 348 -5.18 -7.84 -22.79
C THR A 348 -4.90 -8.78 -21.63
N GLN A 349 -5.92 -9.14 -20.85
CA GLN A 349 -5.77 -10.08 -19.72
C GLN A 349 -5.35 -11.48 -20.15
N HIS A 350 -5.90 -11.98 -21.26
CA HIS A 350 -5.51 -13.29 -21.79
C HIS A 350 -4.14 -13.24 -22.44
N LEU A 351 -3.83 -12.13 -23.12
CA LEU A 351 -2.50 -11.90 -23.69
C LEU A 351 -1.42 -11.89 -22.61
N GLY A 352 -1.64 -11.19 -21.49
CA GLY A 352 -0.70 -11.13 -20.37
C GLY A 352 -0.33 -12.52 -19.85
N ARG A 353 -1.31 -13.42 -19.67
CA ARG A 353 -1.06 -14.82 -19.26
C ARG A 353 -0.24 -15.61 -20.28
N VAL A 354 -0.47 -15.38 -21.58
CA VAL A 354 0.30 -16.04 -22.64
C VAL A 354 1.74 -15.51 -22.66
N VAL A 355 1.93 -14.20 -22.52
CA VAL A 355 3.25 -13.57 -22.44
C VAL A 355 4.01 -14.07 -21.20
N GLN A 356 3.36 -14.10 -20.03
CA GLN A 356 3.92 -14.69 -18.81
C GLN A 356 4.34 -16.14 -19.06
N GLY A 357 3.47 -16.98 -19.60
CA GLY A 357 3.77 -18.39 -19.87
C GLY A 357 4.98 -18.57 -20.81
N ALA A 358 5.08 -17.75 -21.85
CA ALA A 358 6.20 -17.79 -22.79
C ALA A 358 7.51 -17.33 -22.15
N VAL A 359 7.50 -16.25 -21.36
CA VAL A 359 8.67 -15.79 -20.60
C VAL A 359 9.16 -16.85 -19.62
N MET A 360 8.24 -17.45 -18.86
CA MET A 360 8.60 -18.50 -17.89
C MET A 360 9.14 -19.75 -18.57
N HIS A 361 8.68 -20.07 -19.78
CA HIS A 361 9.21 -21.17 -20.58
C HIS A 361 10.66 -20.90 -21.02
N ASP A 362 10.94 -19.72 -21.60
CA ASP A 362 12.29 -19.34 -22.03
C ASP A 362 13.28 -19.29 -20.85
N PHE A 363 12.81 -18.83 -19.68
CA PHE A 363 13.60 -18.88 -18.44
C PHE A 363 13.90 -20.32 -18.00
N ALA A 364 12.93 -21.23 -18.08
CA ALA A 364 13.13 -22.64 -17.76
C ALA A 364 14.16 -23.28 -18.70
N GLU A 365 14.03 -23.07 -20.02
CA GLU A 365 15.01 -23.57 -21.00
C GLU A 365 16.41 -23.02 -20.74
N SER A 366 16.52 -21.73 -20.38
CA SER A 366 17.78 -21.11 -20.01
C SER A 366 18.40 -21.76 -18.77
N VAL A 367 17.62 -21.99 -17.72
CA VAL A 367 18.09 -22.66 -16.49
C VAL A 367 18.55 -24.09 -16.79
N GLU A 368 17.81 -24.84 -17.60
CA GLU A 368 18.18 -26.20 -18.00
C GLU A 368 19.47 -26.22 -18.81
N MET A 369 19.62 -25.31 -19.79
CA MET A 369 20.80 -25.20 -20.63
C MET A 369 22.08 -24.89 -19.83
N PHE A 370 21.98 -24.10 -18.76
CA PHE A 370 23.11 -23.71 -17.92
C PHE A 370 23.17 -24.44 -16.56
N ALA A 371 22.43 -25.55 -16.41
CA ALA A 371 22.36 -26.31 -15.16
C ALA A 371 23.73 -26.82 -14.67
N ASP A 372 24.67 -27.10 -15.59
CA ASP A 372 26.03 -27.54 -15.24
C ASP A 372 26.95 -26.37 -14.85
N GLU A 373 26.65 -25.15 -15.29
CA GLU A 373 27.36 -23.96 -14.85
C GLU A 373 26.90 -23.47 -13.48
N ALA A 374 25.61 -23.65 -13.17
CA ALA A 374 25.01 -23.36 -11.87
C ALA A 374 25.62 -24.18 -10.70
N LYS A 375 26.22 -25.34 -10.98
CA LYS A 375 26.90 -26.19 -9.97
C LYS A 375 28.29 -25.69 -9.58
N LYS A 376 28.82 -24.65 -10.25
CA LYS A 376 30.14 -24.08 -9.93
C LYS A 376 30.01 -23.08 -8.77
N PRO A 377 30.80 -23.22 -7.69
CA PRO A 377 30.72 -22.30 -6.55
C PRO A 377 31.02 -20.87 -6.99
N GLY A 378 30.14 -19.94 -6.61
CA GLY A 378 30.25 -18.51 -6.92
C GLY A 378 29.51 -18.04 -8.19
N LYS A 379 28.91 -18.94 -8.99
CA LYS A 379 28.02 -18.56 -10.11
C LYS A 379 26.56 -18.72 -9.72
N ARG A 380 25.80 -17.62 -9.79
CA ARG A 380 24.35 -17.60 -9.59
C ARG A 380 23.66 -18.16 -10.85
N SER A 381 22.77 -19.14 -10.70
CA SER A 381 22.13 -19.87 -11.81
C SER A 381 21.21 -19.01 -12.69
N TRP A 382 20.68 -17.93 -12.14
CA TRP A 382 19.68 -17.05 -12.79
C TRP A 382 20.29 -15.92 -13.64
N TRP A 383 21.62 -15.80 -13.73
CA TRP A 383 22.30 -14.81 -14.59
C TRP A 383 22.10 -15.08 -16.08
N HIS A 384 21.50 -16.21 -16.40
CA HIS A 384 21.24 -16.67 -17.76
C HIS A 384 19.78 -16.57 -18.14
N PHE A 385 18.92 -15.94 -17.34
CA PHE A 385 17.55 -15.64 -17.78
C PHE A 385 17.60 -14.85 -19.08
N ASN A 386 17.24 -15.52 -20.17
CA ASN A 386 17.21 -14.96 -21.51
C ASN A 386 15.83 -15.19 -22.09
N LEU A 387 15.42 -14.29 -22.96
CA LEU A 387 14.24 -14.46 -23.78
C LEU A 387 14.69 -14.73 -25.22
N THR A 388 13.98 -15.61 -25.90
CA THR A 388 14.08 -15.71 -27.35
C THR A 388 13.65 -14.39 -27.99
N PRO A 389 14.16 -14.04 -29.19
CA PRO A 389 13.82 -12.76 -29.83
C PRO A 389 12.31 -12.56 -30.05
N SER A 390 11.57 -13.65 -30.28
CA SER A 390 10.11 -13.60 -30.45
C SER A 390 9.38 -13.23 -29.15
N VAL A 391 9.79 -13.81 -28.02
CA VAL A 391 9.19 -13.52 -26.72
C VAL A 391 9.57 -12.12 -26.25
N ALA A 392 10.83 -11.72 -26.43
CA ALA A 392 11.29 -10.36 -26.13
C ALA A 392 10.50 -9.29 -26.91
N LYS A 393 10.29 -9.50 -28.22
CA LYS A 393 9.47 -8.61 -29.06
C LYS A 393 8.01 -8.57 -28.66
N MET A 394 7.43 -9.70 -28.25
CA MET A 394 6.04 -9.74 -27.77
C MET A 394 5.89 -9.01 -26.43
N LEU A 395 6.85 -9.17 -25.51
CA LEU A 395 6.85 -8.44 -24.25
C LEU A 395 7.05 -6.93 -24.48
N ASP A 396 8.00 -6.53 -25.34
CA ASP A 396 8.18 -5.14 -25.76
C ASP A 396 6.89 -4.54 -26.35
N TRP A 397 6.27 -5.26 -27.29
CA TRP A 397 4.99 -4.84 -27.87
C TRP A 397 3.92 -4.67 -26.80
N TYR A 398 3.83 -5.60 -25.84
CA TYR A 398 2.85 -5.55 -24.78
C TYR A 398 3.05 -4.34 -23.85
N VAL A 399 4.30 -4.07 -23.43
CA VAL A 399 4.66 -2.87 -22.66
C VAL A 399 4.31 -1.59 -23.43
N ARG A 400 4.57 -1.54 -24.73
CA ARG A 400 4.29 -0.35 -25.56
C ARG A 400 2.80 -0.05 -25.71
N HIS A 401 1.97 -1.08 -25.85
CA HIS A 401 0.54 -0.91 -26.16
C HIS A 401 -0.33 -0.89 -24.92
N PHE A 402 0.01 -1.67 -23.89
CA PHE A 402 -0.76 -1.85 -22.66
C PHE A 402 0.16 -1.79 -21.43
N PRO A 403 0.80 -0.64 -21.17
CA PRO A 403 1.87 -0.55 -20.17
C PRO A 403 1.41 -0.94 -18.77
N SER A 404 0.19 -0.58 -18.36
CA SER A 404 -0.32 -0.94 -17.04
C SER A 404 -0.59 -2.44 -16.87
N ASP A 405 -1.18 -3.11 -17.88
CA ASP A 405 -1.39 -4.56 -17.83
C ASP A 405 -0.05 -5.32 -17.91
N ALA A 406 0.89 -4.82 -18.71
CA ALA A 406 2.25 -5.35 -18.80
C ALA A 406 3.00 -5.22 -17.48
N TYR A 407 2.80 -4.13 -16.73
CA TYR A 407 3.42 -3.90 -15.43
C TYR A 407 2.99 -4.98 -14.43
N SER A 408 1.67 -5.21 -14.32
CA SER A 408 1.12 -6.27 -13.49
C SER A 408 1.63 -7.65 -13.91
N THR A 409 1.71 -7.92 -15.22
CA THR A 409 2.22 -9.18 -15.76
C THR A 409 3.70 -9.40 -15.43
N ILE A 410 4.53 -8.35 -15.47
CA ILE A 410 5.94 -8.43 -15.09
C ILE A 410 6.10 -8.70 -13.59
N GLY A 411 5.27 -8.09 -12.74
CA GLY A 411 5.22 -8.42 -11.32
C GLY A 411 4.93 -9.90 -11.05
N GLU A 412 3.98 -10.49 -11.79
CA GLU A 412 3.69 -11.92 -11.72
C GLU A 412 4.84 -12.80 -12.24
N ILE A 413 5.55 -12.36 -13.29
CA ILE A 413 6.76 -13.04 -13.77
C ILE A 413 7.83 -13.04 -12.66
N GLN A 414 8.09 -11.90 -12.01
CA GLN A 414 9.05 -11.79 -10.92
C GLN A 414 8.68 -12.73 -9.76
N ARG A 415 7.41 -12.72 -9.32
CA ARG A 415 6.91 -13.59 -8.26
C ARG A 415 7.06 -15.07 -8.60
N GLN A 416 6.71 -15.46 -9.83
CA GLN A 416 6.79 -16.85 -10.25
C GLN A 416 8.25 -17.32 -10.41
N ALA A 417 9.13 -16.47 -10.92
CA ALA A 417 10.57 -16.74 -10.98
C ALA A 417 11.19 -16.87 -9.58
N HIS A 418 10.78 -16.01 -8.64
CA HIS A 418 11.18 -16.10 -7.24
C HIS A 418 10.73 -17.42 -6.61
N THR A 419 9.44 -17.78 -6.76
CA THR A 419 8.90 -19.03 -6.19
C THR A 419 9.54 -20.28 -6.78
N THR A 420 9.85 -20.26 -8.08
CA THR A 420 10.32 -21.45 -8.82
C THR A 420 11.83 -21.67 -8.68
N TRP A 421 12.62 -20.59 -8.73
CA TRP A 421 14.08 -20.65 -8.79
C TRP A 421 14.79 -19.87 -7.69
N ASN A 422 14.06 -19.27 -6.75
CA ASN A 422 14.59 -18.34 -5.75
C ASN A 422 15.37 -17.17 -6.39
N ALA A 423 14.94 -16.74 -7.58
CA ALA A 423 15.58 -15.65 -8.29
C ALA A 423 15.25 -14.30 -7.62
N PRO A 424 16.24 -13.41 -7.40
CA PRO A 424 15.96 -12.06 -6.94
C PRO A 424 15.12 -11.27 -7.95
N ALA A 425 14.25 -10.42 -7.42
CA ALA A 425 13.37 -9.53 -8.17
C ALA A 425 14.13 -8.63 -9.16
N ALA A 426 15.20 -8.01 -8.66
CA ALA A 426 16.06 -7.10 -9.40
C ALA A 426 16.80 -7.83 -10.54
N ASP A 427 17.24 -9.06 -10.30
CA ASP A 427 17.94 -9.87 -11.30
C ASP A 427 16.97 -10.31 -12.43
N THR A 428 15.75 -10.71 -12.07
CA THR A 428 14.69 -11.02 -13.04
C THR A 428 14.35 -9.80 -13.89
N LEU A 429 14.19 -8.64 -13.24
CA LEU A 429 13.87 -7.39 -13.93
C LEU A 429 15.02 -6.94 -14.86
N SER A 430 16.27 -7.06 -14.41
CA SER A 430 17.46 -6.76 -15.19
C SER A 430 17.56 -7.63 -16.45
N ALA A 431 17.24 -8.93 -16.34
CA ALA A 431 17.17 -9.85 -17.47
C ALA A 431 16.10 -9.43 -18.50
N LEU A 432 14.88 -9.13 -18.04
CA LEU A 432 13.80 -8.64 -18.91
C LEU A 432 14.18 -7.33 -19.60
N ARG A 433 14.75 -6.37 -18.86
CA ARG A 433 15.23 -5.09 -19.39
C ARG A 433 16.28 -5.29 -20.47
N SER A 434 17.22 -6.19 -20.23
CA SER A 434 18.31 -6.50 -21.16
C SER A 434 17.77 -7.15 -22.45
N ALA A 435 16.84 -8.10 -22.34
CA ALA A 435 16.18 -8.71 -23.50
C ALA A 435 15.44 -7.67 -24.35
N LEU A 436 14.68 -6.76 -23.72
CA LEU A 436 13.99 -5.67 -24.42
C LEU A 436 14.97 -4.64 -25.02
N SER A 437 16.15 -4.47 -24.44
CA SER A 437 17.19 -3.62 -25.03
C SER A 437 17.80 -4.23 -26.29
N LEU A 438 17.86 -5.56 -26.39
CA LEU A 438 18.47 -6.26 -27.53
C LEU A 438 17.48 -6.44 -28.69
N ASP A 439 16.25 -6.85 -28.37
CA ASP A 439 15.28 -7.29 -29.38
C ASP A 439 14.02 -6.40 -29.49
N GLY A 440 13.82 -5.48 -28.54
CA GLY A 440 12.67 -4.60 -28.46
C GLY A 440 12.78 -3.33 -29.32
N THR A 441 11.73 -2.51 -29.23
CA THR A 441 11.57 -1.26 -29.99
C THR A 441 11.31 -0.04 -29.11
N LEU A 442 11.16 -0.23 -27.79
CA LEU A 442 11.21 0.85 -26.82
C LEU A 442 12.53 1.63 -26.94
N THR A 443 12.43 2.95 -26.92
CA THR A 443 13.62 3.81 -26.80
C THR A 443 14.30 3.59 -25.44
N GLU A 444 15.59 3.91 -25.33
CA GLU A 444 16.32 3.82 -24.06
C GLU A 444 15.59 4.59 -22.95
N GLN A 445 15.14 5.82 -23.24
CA GLN A 445 14.43 6.66 -22.27
C GLN A 445 13.11 6.03 -21.80
N GLN A 446 12.30 5.50 -22.73
CA GLN A 446 11.03 4.84 -22.36
C GLN A 446 11.28 3.58 -21.55
N ARG A 447 12.27 2.77 -21.94
CA ARG A 447 12.65 1.56 -21.20
C ARG A 447 13.15 1.91 -19.80
N GLN A 448 14.02 2.92 -19.64
CA GLN A 448 14.48 3.36 -18.32
C GLN A 448 13.32 3.87 -17.46
N THR A 449 12.47 4.74 -18.02
CA THR A 449 11.29 5.28 -17.30
C THR A 449 10.37 4.18 -16.82
N TYR A 450 10.03 3.22 -17.70
CA TYR A 450 9.12 2.13 -17.38
C TYR A 450 9.71 1.16 -16.35
N PHE A 451 10.96 0.74 -16.53
CA PHE A 451 11.59 -0.22 -15.63
C PHE A 451 11.96 0.38 -14.27
N ALA A 452 12.21 1.69 -14.17
CA ALA A 452 12.39 2.38 -12.89
C ALA A 452 11.15 2.28 -11.99
N LEU A 453 9.94 2.21 -12.58
CA LEU A 453 8.70 2.00 -11.83
C LEU A 453 8.60 0.57 -11.27
N LEU A 454 9.30 -0.40 -11.85
CA LEU A 454 9.30 -1.82 -11.46
C LEU A 454 10.47 -2.20 -10.54
N GLU A 455 11.46 -1.31 -10.38
CA GLU A 455 12.67 -1.60 -9.59
C GLU A 455 12.31 -1.73 -8.09
N PRO A 456 12.47 -2.93 -7.50
CA PRO A 456 12.27 -3.10 -6.08
C PRO A 456 13.35 -2.31 -5.35
N HIS A 457 12.96 -1.56 -4.33
CA HIS A 457 13.91 -0.87 -3.49
C HIS A 457 14.46 -1.90 -2.49
N GLU A 458 15.69 -2.37 -2.72
CA GLU A 458 16.41 -3.10 -1.67
C GLU A 458 16.44 -2.20 -0.44
N GLY A 459 15.96 -2.72 0.69
CA GLY A 459 15.78 -1.97 1.93
C GLY A 459 17.02 -1.15 2.24
N THR A 460 16.96 0.15 1.96
CA THR A 460 18.02 1.09 2.31
C THR A 460 18.07 1.14 3.83
N ASP A 461 19.15 0.59 4.38
CA ASP A 461 19.46 0.51 5.81
C ASP A 461 19.33 1.83 6.57
#